data_AF-A0A7X6RY90-F1
#
_entry.id   AF-A0A7X6RY90-F1
#
_cell.length_a   1.000
_cell.length_b   1.000
_cell.length_c   1.000
_cell.angle_alpha   90.00
_cell.angle_beta   90.00
_cell.angle_gamma   90.00
#
_symmetry.space_group_name_H-M   'P 1'
#
loop_
_entity.id
_entity.type
_entity.pdbx_description
1 polymer ?
#
loop_
_entity_poly.entity_id
_entity_poly.type
_entity_poly.pdbx_seq_one_letter_code
_entity_poly.pdbx_strand_id
1 'polypeptide(L)'
;MSFPPQGPQPPYGQPPYGQPYGQQPPHWPPPQGQPWQGQAWQGQAGAPPPYGQPPQWSPARPPIRPKKSGLAIAIVAVIAVVGISFVAFMGYEVIKVAGEGQDRVASSASDFSDVCENDRISNAAEYGKPYNVVAFFKGLGIVDEIWLPVAADKWTTSDQFAEINVVACLDRKRGSEVKSTSCVDDDDGDRVTVDYYSVEYEVTFREAKTGNVIKSGGTVPGTAGSCPFIATYDRGSRKMYARPDEDAVQATLGAFAG
;
A
#
# COMPACT_ATOMS: atom_id res chain seq x y z
N MET A 1 37.46 33.89 -22.60
CA MET A 1 37.87 32.46 -22.58
C MET A 1 37.03 31.75 -23.62
N SER A 2 37.65 31.30 -24.71
CA SER A 2 36.97 30.77 -25.89
C SER A 2 36.89 29.24 -25.81
N PHE A 3 35.69 28.68 -25.93
CA PHE A 3 35.48 27.23 -25.96
C PHE A 3 35.79 26.67 -27.37
N PRO A 4 36.44 25.51 -27.49
CA PRO A 4 36.69 24.86 -28.78
C PRO A 4 35.41 24.19 -29.36
N PRO A 5 35.32 24.04 -30.69
CA PRO A 5 34.15 23.50 -31.38
C PRO A 5 33.98 21.98 -31.18
N GLN A 6 32.73 21.55 -31.01
CA GLN A 6 32.31 20.15 -30.90
C GLN A 6 32.40 19.44 -32.26
N GLY A 7 32.99 18.25 -32.28
CA GLY A 7 33.08 17.37 -33.45
C GLY A 7 31.74 16.70 -33.82
N PRO A 8 31.65 16.09 -35.01
CA PRO A 8 30.38 15.56 -35.55
C PRO A 8 29.89 14.31 -34.82
N GLN A 9 28.58 14.25 -34.59
CA GLN A 9 27.86 13.08 -34.04
C GLN A 9 27.77 11.93 -35.06
N PRO A 10 27.94 10.65 -34.64
CA PRO A 10 27.70 9.51 -35.51
C PRO A 10 26.20 9.15 -35.65
N PRO A 11 25.79 8.47 -36.74
CA PRO A 11 24.39 8.25 -37.09
C PRO A 11 23.75 7.10 -36.30
N TYR A 12 22.48 7.29 -35.93
CA TYR A 12 21.63 6.30 -35.30
C TYR A 12 21.35 5.11 -36.25
N GLY A 13 21.73 3.91 -35.83
CA GLY A 13 21.34 2.65 -36.47
C GLY A 13 20.09 2.06 -35.83
N GLN A 14 19.09 1.74 -36.64
CA GLN A 14 17.92 0.93 -36.25
C GLN A 14 18.25 -0.56 -36.34
N PRO A 15 17.86 -1.39 -35.36
CA PRO A 15 17.73 -2.84 -35.56
C PRO A 15 16.28 -3.25 -35.90
N PRO A 16 16.08 -4.24 -36.80
CA PRO A 16 14.77 -4.77 -37.16
C PRO A 16 14.43 -5.98 -36.28
N TYR A 17 13.19 -6.07 -35.80
CA TYR A 17 12.69 -7.32 -35.21
C TYR A 17 11.28 -7.64 -35.71
N GLY A 18 11.20 -8.73 -36.48
CA GLY A 18 9.97 -9.48 -36.71
C GLY A 18 9.68 -10.42 -35.53
N GLN A 19 8.41 -10.79 -35.39
CA GLN A 19 7.90 -11.79 -34.44
C GLN A 19 6.92 -12.71 -35.18
N PRO A 20 7.11 -14.04 -35.16
CA PRO A 20 6.13 -15.00 -35.63
C PRO A 20 5.30 -15.61 -34.48
N TYR A 21 4.13 -16.09 -34.88
CA TYR A 21 3.03 -16.71 -34.11
C TYR A 21 3.38 -17.86 -33.13
N GLY A 22 2.54 -17.98 -32.09
CA GLY A 22 2.25 -19.20 -31.29
C GLY A 22 1.82 -18.83 -29.86
N GLN A 23 0.96 -19.52 -29.10
CA GLN A 23 0.15 -20.73 -29.23
C GLN A 23 -0.94 -20.71 -28.11
N GLN A 24 -2.02 -21.48 -28.29
CA GLN A 24 -3.11 -21.73 -27.33
C GLN A 24 -2.67 -22.48 -26.06
N PRO A 25 -3.29 -22.24 -24.88
CA PRO A 25 -3.16 -23.13 -23.72
C PRO A 25 -4.25 -24.23 -23.64
N PRO A 26 -3.96 -25.39 -23.02
CA PRO A 26 -4.85 -26.56 -22.98
C PRO A 26 -5.91 -26.49 -21.86
N HIS A 27 -7.03 -27.17 -22.13
CA HIS A 27 -8.20 -27.36 -21.29
C HIS A 27 -8.00 -28.50 -20.28
N TRP A 28 -8.35 -28.28 -19.01
CA TRP A 28 -8.41 -29.32 -17.97
C TRP A 28 -9.87 -29.66 -17.61
N PRO A 29 -10.23 -30.94 -17.44
CA PRO A 29 -11.55 -31.34 -16.93
C PRO A 29 -11.59 -31.39 -15.38
N PRO A 30 -12.76 -31.21 -14.75
CA PRO A 30 -12.90 -31.15 -13.29
C PRO A 30 -12.98 -32.54 -12.61
N PRO A 31 -12.60 -32.65 -11.31
CA PRO A 31 -12.62 -33.92 -10.58
C PRO A 31 -14.01 -34.27 -10.00
N GLN A 32 -14.35 -35.56 -10.09
CA GLN A 32 -15.57 -36.18 -9.55
C GLN A 32 -15.42 -36.53 -8.07
N GLY A 33 -16.40 -36.14 -7.23
CA GLY A 33 -16.47 -36.47 -5.81
C GLY A 33 -17.07 -37.86 -5.55
N GLN A 34 -16.50 -38.57 -4.56
CA GLN A 34 -16.93 -39.91 -4.11
C GLN A 34 -18.08 -39.87 -3.08
N PRO A 35 -18.89 -40.94 -2.96
CA PRO A 35 -20.00 -41.04 -2.03
C PRO A 35 -19.59 -41.56 -0.63
N TRP A 36 -20.24 -40.99 0.40
CA TRP A 36 -20.11 -41.35 1.81
C TRP A 36 -20.74 -42.72 2.13
N GLN A 37 -20.01 -43.57 2.85
CA GLN A 37 -20.51 -44.77 3.51
C GLN A 37 -20.17 -44.79 5.02
N GLY A 38 -21.22 -44.94 5.82
CA GLY A 38 -21.30 -45.88 6.95
C GLY A 38 -20.59 -45.56 8.27
N GLN A 39 -21.35 -45.54 9.36
CA GLN A 39 -20.90 -46.18 10.61
C GLN A 39 -22.08 -46.65 11.47
N ALA A 40 -22.04 -47.95 11.79
CA ALA A 40 -23.02 -48.72 12.53
C ALA A 40 -22.72 -48.73 14.03
N TRP A 41 -23.76 -48.83 14.85
CA TRP A 41 -23.69 -48.95 16.30
C TRP A 41 -23.60 -50.41 16.74
N GLN A 42 -22.71 -50.69 17.71
CA GLN A 42 -22.50 -51.98 18.39
C GLN A 42 -22.90 -51.91 19.87
N GLY A 43 -23.40 -53.04 20.40
CA GLY A 43 -23.55 -53.37 21.83
C GLY A 43 -24.99 -53.26 22.34
N GLN A 44 -25.54 -54.13 23.19
CA GLN A 44 -25.03 -55.27 23.95
C GLN A 44 -26.23 -56.03 24.54
N ALA A 45 -26.15 -57.36 24.63
CA ALA A 45 -27.22 -58.24 25.09
C ALA A 45 -27.37 -58.30 26.63
N GLY A 46 -28.62 -58.32 27.12
CA GLY A 46 -28.99 -58.56 28.52
C GLY A 46 -30.47 -58.98 28.63
N ALA A 47 -30.75 -59.95 29.52
CA ALA A 47 -31.94 -60.80 29.65
C ALA A 47 -33.31 -60.11 29.93
N PRO A 48 -34.46 -60.80 29.74
CA PRO A 48 -35.81 -60.21 29.76
C PRO A 48 -36.53 -60.29 31.14
N PRO A 49 -37.27 -59.23 31.53
CA PRO A 49 -38.34 -59.28 32.54
C PRO A 49 -39.74 -58.94 31.93
N PRO A 50 -40.84 -59.07 32.69
CA PRO A 50 -42.05 -59.74 32.24
C PRO A 50 -43.11 -58.83 31.59
N TYR A 51 -44.04 -59.47 30.89
CA TYR A 51 -45.22 -58.90 30.25
C TYR A 51 -45.97 -57.90 31.14
N GLY A 52 -46.08 -56.65 30.68
CA GLY A 52 -46.96 -55.65 31.29
C GLY A 52 -46.83 -54.28 30.66
N GLN A 53 -47.92 -53.83 30.03
CA GLN A 53 -48.25 -52.46 29.60
C GLN A 53 -47.68 -51.95 28.26
N PRO A 54 -48.55 -51.43 27.35
CA PRO A 54 -48.09 -50.77 26.13
C PRO A 54 -47.48 -49.39 26.45
N PRO A 55 -46.35 -49.01 25.85
CA PRO A 55 -45.77 -47.69 26.03
C PRO A 55 -46.63 -46.61 25.35
N GLN A 56 -47.04 -45.63 26.13
CA GLN A 56 -47.68 -44.41 25.66
C GLN A 56 -46.63 -43.53 24.96
N TRP A 57 -46.74 -43.40 23.64
CA TRP A 57 -45.88 -42.50 22.86
C TRP A 57 -46.08 -41.05 23.31
N SER A 58 -44.98 -40.37 23.65
CA SER A 58 -44.98 -38.93 23.82
C SER A 58 -45.11 -38.27 22.43
N PRO A 59 -45.94 -37.22 22.26
CA PRO A 59 -46.03 -36.53 20.98
C PRO A 59 -44.69 -35.90 20.61
N ALA A 60 -44.26 -36.13 19.36
CA ALA A 60 -43.06 -35.54 18.79
C ALA A 60 -43.09 -34.02 18.93
N ARG A 61 -42.01 -33.43 19.46
CA ARG A 61 -41.84 -31.96 19.47
C ARG A 61 -41.86 -31.46 18.01
N PRO A 62 -42.50 -30.33 17.73
CA PRO A 62 -42.46 -29.73 16.39
C PRO A 62 -41.00 -29.37 16.03
N PRO A 63 -40.60 -29.54 14.76
CA PRO A 63 -39.26 -29.17 14.32
C PRO A 63 -39.06 -27.67 14.56
N ILE A 64 -37.95 -27.33 15.23
CA ILE A 64 -37.53 -25.94 15.47
C ILE A 64 -37.27 -25.32 14.09
N ARG A 65 -38.21 -24.53 13.59
CA ARG A 65 -37.97 -23.68 12.41
C ARG A 65 -36.91 -22.65 12.78
N PRO A 66 -35.76 -22.60 12.10
CA PRO A 66 -34.78 -21.54 12.35
C PRO A 66 -35.44 -20.21 12.00
N LYS A 67 -35.66 -19.35 13.01
CA LYS A 67 -36.06 -17.96 12.77
C LYS A 67 -34.88 -17.28 12.07
N LYS A 68 -35.10 -16.82 10.83
CA LYS A 68 -34.15 -15.95 10.12
C LYS A 68 -34.03 -14.64 10.92
N SER A 69 -33.06 -14.59 11.82
CA SER A 69 -32.72 -13.40 12.59
C SER A 69 -31.91 -12.48 11.68
N GLY A 70 -32.45 -11.31 11.34
CA GLY A 70 -31.74 -10.30 10.54
C GLY A 70 -30.38 -9.91 11.13
N LEU A 71 -30.17 -10.15 12.42
CA LEU A 71 -28.90 -9.94 13.12
C LEU A 71 -27.81 -10.92 12.66
N ALA A 72 -28.16 -12.17 12.33
CA ALA A 72 -27.19 -13.14 11.78
C ALA A 72 -26.77 -12.75 10.35
N ILE A 73 -27.71 -12.21 9.57
CA ILE A 73 -27.43 -11.69 8.22
C ILE A 73 -26.54 -10.44 8.31
N ALA A 74 -26.81 -9.54 9.27
CA ALA A 74 -26.01 -8.33 9.49
C ALA A 74 -24.57 -8.65 9.92
N ILE A 75 -24.35 -9.61 10.83
CA ILE A 75 -23.00 -10.02 11.25
C ILE A 75 -22.24 -10.66 10.09
N VAL A 76 -22.88 -11.55 9.32
CA VAL A 76 -22.26 -12.17 8.13
C VAL A 76 -21.93 -11.11 7.08
N ALA A 77 -22.78 -10.10 6.89
CA ALA A 77 -22.51 -9.00 5.98
C ALA A 77 -21.31 -8.15 6.44
N VAL A 78 -21.21 -7.81 7.73
CA VAL A 78 -20.07 -7.05 8.27
C VAL A 78 -18.77 -7.84 8.16
N ILE A 79 -18.77 -9.13 8.50
CA ILE A 79 -17.58 -9.99 8.36
C ILE A 79 -17.19 -10.16 6.89
N ALA A 80 -18.16 -10.30 5.98
CA ALA A 80 -17.90 -10.37 4.55
C ALA A 80 -17.31 -9.05 4.03
N VAL A 81 -17.85 -7.90 4.42
CA VAL A 81 -17.33 -6.59 4.01
C VAL A 81 -15.93 -6.36 4.58
N VAL A 82 -15.71 -6.59 5.87
CA VAL A 82 -14.39 -6.43 6.51
C VAL A 82 -13.38 -7.41 5.92
N GLY A 83 -13.77 -8.66 5.69
CA GLY A 83 -12.91 -9.68 5.09
C GLY A 83 -12.56 -9.35 3.64
N ILE A 84 -13.52 -8.91 2.83
CA ILE A 84 -13.28 -8.46 1.45
C ILE A 84 -12.42 -7.20 1.45
N SER A 85 -12.65 -6.25 2.35
CA SER A 85 -11.81 -5.05 2.49
C SER A 85 -10.38 -5.40 2.91
N PHE A 86 -10.20 -6.38 3.81
CA PHE A 86 -8.87 -6.81 4.25
C PHE A 86 -8.15 -7.58 3.15
N VAL A 87 -8.84 -8.44 2.40
CA VAL A 87 -8.29 -9.16 1.24
C VAL A 87 -8.02 -8.20 0.07
N ALA A 88 -8.86 -7.20 -0.14
CA ALA A 88 -8.64 -6.16 -1.13
C ALA A 88 -7.49 -5.24 -0.73
N PHE A 89 -7.33 -4.92 0.56
CA PHE A 89 -6.20 -4.14 1.08
C PHE A 89 -4.89 -4.94 0.94
N MET A 90 -4.86 -6.20 1.41
CA MET A 90 -3.71 -7.09 1.24
C MET A 90 -3.41 -7.38 -0.24
N GLY A 91 -4.44 -7.57 -1.07
CA GLY A 91 -4.30 -7.78 -2.50
C GLY A 91 -3.86 -6.53 -3.25
N TYR A 92 -4.29 -5.34 -2.83
CA TYR A 92 -3.87 -4.06 -3.39
C TYR A 92 -2.40 -3.77 -3.07
N GLU A 93 -1.95 -4.09 -1.85
CA GLU A 93 -0.53 -4.06 -1.48
C GLU A 93 0.28 -5.07 -2.31
N VAL A 94 -0.19 -6.31 -2.49
CA VAL A 94 0.50 -7.33 -3.32
C VAL A 94 0.53 -6.96 -4.81
N ILE A 95 -0.50 -6.29 -5.34
CA ILE A 95 -0.53 -5.85 -6.75
C ILE A 95 0.38 -4.63 -6.99
N LYS A 96 0.60 -3.76 -5.99
CA LYS A 96 1.65 -2.73 -6.06
C LYS A 96 3.08 -3.32 -6.01
N VAL A 97 3.24 -4.55 -5.51
CA VAL A 97 4.55 -5.22 -5.32
C VAL A 97 5.09 -5.91 -6.59
N ALA A 98 4.36 -5.92 -7.71
CA ALA A 98 4.75 -6.66 -8.91
C ALA A 98 5.28 -5.80 -10.09
N GLY A 99 5.90 -4.65 -9.79
CA GLY A 99 6.89 -4.08 -10.71
C GLY A 99 8.25 -4.66 -10.35
N GLU A 100 8.99 -5.23 -11.30
CA GLU A 100 10.38 -5.66 -11.05
C GLU A 100 11.24 -4.42 -10.75
N GLY A 101 11.36 -4.09 -9.47
CA GLY A 101 12.23 -3.02 -9.00
C GLY A 101 13.69 -3.25 -9.40
N GLN A 102 14.36 -2.18 -9.80
CA GLN A 102 15.75 -2.21 -10.23
C GLN A 102 16.71 -2.17 -9.04
N ASP A 103 17.86 -2.81 -9.20
CA ASP A 103 18.97 -2.66 -8.28
C ASP A 103 19.65 -1.31 -8.54
N ARG A 104 19.69 -0.46 -7.52
CA ARG A 104 20.34 0.85 -7.52
C ARG A 104 21.51 0.87 -6.55
N VAL A 105 22.41 1.83 -6.78
CA VAL A 105 23.48 2.17 -5.86
C VAL A 105 23.28 3.62 -5.46
N ALA A 106 23.05 3.87 -4.18
CA ALA A 106 22.90 5.22 -3.66
C ALA A 106 24.26 5.91 -3.60
N SER A 107 24.28 7.16 -4.06
CA SER A 107 25.35 8.14 -3.92
C SER A 107 25.01 9.21 -2.88
N SER A 108 23.74 9.30 -2.48
CA SER A 108 23.22 10.24 -1.50
C SER A 108 22.00 9.68 -0.77
N ALA A 109 21.56 10.35 0.29
CA ALA A 109 20.32 9.99 0.99
C ALA A 109 19.08 10.14 0.10
N SER A 110 19.05 11.10 -0.83
CA SER A 110 17.92 11.33 -1.73
C SER A 110 17.65 10.14 -2.65
N ASP A 111 18.68 9.37 -3.01
CA ASP A 111 18.56 8.18 -3.87
C ASP A 111 17.72 7.08 -3.19
N PHE A 112 17.57 7.11 -1.87
CA PHE A 112 16.68 6.17 -1.16
C PHE A 112 15.20 6.40 -1.45
N SER A 113 14.83 7.52 -2.08
CA SER A 113 13.47 7.75 -2.55
C SER A 113 13.05 6.75 -3.65
N ASP A 114 14.00 6.18 -4.40
CA ASP A 114 13.75 5.14 -5.41
C ASP A 114 13.07 3.91 -4.78
N VAL A 115 13.33 3.64 -3.49
CA VAL A 115 12.66 2.55 -2.73
C VAL A 115 11.15 2.73 -2.68
N CYS A 116 10.67 3.97 -2.71
CA CYS A 116 9.25 4.28 -2.77
C CYS A 116 8.62 3.99 -4.14
N GLU A 117 9.44 3.79 -5.17
CA GLU A 117 9.04 3.32 -6.51
C GLU A 117 9.18 1.80 -6.69
N ASN A 118 9.47 1.08 -5.60
CA ASN A 118 9.75 -0.36 -5.52
C ASN A 118 11.17 -0.77 -5.96
N ASP A 119 12.08 0.17 -6.24
CA ASP A 119 13.50 -0.15 -6.45
C ASP A 119 14.17 -0.58 -5.13
N ARG A 120 15.42 -1.04 -5.21
CA ARG A 120 16.19 -1.46 -4.04
C ARG A 120 17.61 -0.92 -4.07
N ILE A 121 18.13 -0.52 -2.90
CA ILE A 121 19.44 0.12 -2.77
C ILE A 121 20.48 -0.91 -2.29
N SER A 122 21.26 -1.46 -3.22
CA SER A 122 22.18 -2.56 -2.94
C SER A 122 23.27 -2.26 -1.90
N ASN A 123 23.67 -0.98 -1.76
CA ASN A 123 24.66 -0.50 -0.79
C ASN A 123 24.04 0.08 0.49
N ALA A 124 22.73 -0.07 0.70
CA ALA A 124 22.09 0.23 1.97
C ALA A 124 22.50 -0.76 3.06
N ALA A 125 22.35 -0.34 4.32
CA ALA A 125 22.59 -1.21 5.46
C ALA A 125 21.57 -2.36 5.51
N GLU A 126 21.99 -3.48 6.10
CA GLU A 126 21.10 -4.61 6.35
C GLU A 126 19.94 -4.20 7.25
N TYR A 127 18.76 -4.76 6.98
CA TYR A 127 17.59 -4.51 7.81
C TYR A 127 17.81 -5.07 9.22
N GLY A 128 17.74 -4.20 10.23
CA GLY A 128 17.98 -4.55 11.62
C GLY A 128 18.06 -3.34 12.53
N LYS A 129 18.19 -3.58 13.84
CA LYS A 129 18.43 -2.49 14.80
C LYS A 129 19.90 -2.04 14.75
N PRO A 130 20.19 -0.73 14.92
CA PRO A 130 19.24 0.38 15.03
C PRO A 130 18.51 0.66 13.71
N TYR A 131 17.23 1.02 13.79
CA TYR A 131 16.44 1.38 12.60
C TYR A 131 16.76 2.82 12.20
N ASN A 132 17.51 2.95 11.11
CA ASN A 132 17.90 4.22 10.53
C ASN A 132 16.91 4.53 9.42
N VAL A 133 15.84 5.23 9.79
CA VAL A 133 14.71 5.51 8.92
C VAL A 133 14.85 6.87 8.27
N VAL A 134 14.70 6.93 6.94
CA VAL A 134 14.55 8.17 6.17
C VAL A 134 13.12 8.26 5.63
N ALA A 135 12.54 9.47 5.58
CA ALA A 135 11.14 9.65 5.15
C ALA A 135 10.99 10.55 3.92
N PHE A 136 10.26 10.05 2.93
CA PHE A 136 9.91 10.77 1.71
C PHE A 136 8.40 10.84 1.52
N PHE A 137 7.91 11.94 0.98
CA PHE A 137 6.52 12.08 0.58
C PHE A 137 6.39 12.43 -0.89
N LYS A 138 5.31 11.95 -1.51
CA LYS A 138 5.00 12.27 -2.90
C LYS A 138 4.38 13.66 -2.98
N GLY A 139 5.19 14.63 -3.37
CA GLY A 139 4.84 16.04 -3.51
C GLY A 139 4.79 16.50 -4.96
N LEU A 140 4.37 17.73 -5.19
CA LEU A 140 4.44 18.37 -6.51
C LEU A 140 5.86 18.94 -6.71
N GLY A 141 6.54 18.49 -7.76
CA GLY A 141 7.75 19.09 -8.29
C GLY A 141 7.44 20.21 -9.29
N ILE A 142 8.46 20.66 -10.02
CA ILE A 142 8.32 21.74 -11.03
C ILE A 142 7.50 21.26 -12.24
N VAL A 143 7.63 19.98 -12.61
CA VAL A 143 7.02 19.40 -13.82
C VAL A 143 6.05 18.27 -13.46
N ASP A 144 6.41 17.45 -12.49
CA ASP A 144 5.72 16.21 -12.14
C ASP A 144 5.73 15.96 -10.62
N GLU A 145 5.01 14.92 -10.19
CA GLU A 145 5.07 14.49 -8.79
C GLU A 145 6.38 13.77 -8.51
N ILE A 146 7.10 14.23 -7.50
CA ILE A 146 8.40 13.67 -7.11
C ILE A 146 8.39 13.30 -5.63
N TRP A 147 9.26 12.37 -5.25
CA TRP A 147 9.51 12.05 -3.85
C TRP A 147 10.39 13.12 -3.23
N LEU A 148 9.84 13.85 -2.26
CA LEU A 148 10.50 14.92 -1.54
C LEU A 148 10.80 14.46 -0.11
N PRO A 149 11.94 14.85 0.48
CA PRO A 149 12.18 14.60 1.90
C PRO A 149 11.15 15.36 2.74
N VAL A 150 10.56 14.70 3.75
CA VAL A 150 9.55 15.31 4.63
C VAL A 150 10.15 16.51 5.37
N ALA A 151 11.32 16.32 5.96
CA ALA A 151 12.12 17.33 6.63
C ALA A 151 13.61 16.93 6.58
N ALA A 152 14.50 17.87 6.87
CA ALA A 152 15.93 17.60 7.06
C ALA A 152 16.16 16.83 8.37
N ASP A 153 15.80 15.54 8.41
CA ASP A 153 16.29 14.65 9.45
C ASP A 153 17.81 14.45 9.28
N LYS A 154 18.49 13.88 10.28
CA LYS A 154 19.93 13.67 10.18
C LYS A 154 20.32 12.80 8.97
N TRP A 155 19.42 12.00 8.42
CA TRP A 155 19.73 11.07 7.33
C TRP A 155 19.69 11.73 5.97
N THR A 156 18.70 12.59 5.73
CA THR A 156 18.51 13.36 4.50
C THR A 156 19.67 14.32 4.19
N THR A 157 20.44 14.75 5.20
CA THR A 157 21.61 15.65 5.02
C THR A 157 22.95 15.02 5.38
N SER A 158 23.00 13.74 5.74
CA SER A 158 24.24 13.10 6.20
C SER A 158 24.96 12.37 5.08
N ASP A 159 26.29 12.45 5.10
CA ASP A 159 27.19 11.63 4.27
C ASP A 159 27.17 10.14 4.67
N GLN A 160 26.51 9.79 5.78
CA GLN A 160 26.35 8.42 6.28
C GLN A 160 25.09 7.74 5.71
N PHE A 161 24.68 8.09 4.49
CA PHE A 161 23.50 7.51 3.85
C PHE A 161 23.57 5.97 3.73
N ALA A 162 24.76 5.38 3.68
CA ALA A 162 24.95 3.93 3.66
C ALA A 162 24.47 3.23 4.95
N GLU A 163 24.25 3.96 6.05
CA GLU A 163 23.71 3.40 7.30
C GLU A 163 22.17 3.30 7.29
N ILE A 164 21.49 3.91 6.31
CA ILE A 164 20.04 3.84 6.17
C ILE A 164 19.64 2.39 5.85
N ASN A 165 18.68 1.86 6.60
CA ASN A 165 18.16 0.51 6.40
C ASN A 165 16.64 0.44 6.23
N VAL A 166 15.93 1.53 6.50
CA VAL A 166 14.46 1.62 6.34
C VAL A 166 14.09 2.93 5.65
N VAL A 167 13.12 2.85 4.74
CA VAL A 167 12.53 4.02 4.08
C VAL A 167 11.05 4.09 4.43
N ALA A 168 10.59 5.27 4.86
CA ALA A 168 9.18 5.58 5.03
C ALA A 168 8.67 6.35 3.81
N CYS A 169 7.76 5.73 3.07
CA CYS A 169 7.16 6.28 1.86
C CYS A 169 5.76 6.80 2.19
N LEU A 170 5.55 8.10 1.98
CA LEU A 170 4.31 8.81 2.28
C LEU A 170 3.58 9.16 0.97
N ASP A 171 2.55 8.39 0.64
CA ASP A 171 1.68 8.67 -0.50
C ASP A 171 0.45 9.46 -0.05
N ARG A 172 0.00 10.44 -0.84
CA ARG A 172 -1.28 11.11 -0.55
C ARG A 172 -2.42 10.10 -0.62
N LYS A 173 -3.21 10.04 0.44
CA LYS A 173 -4.42 9.22 0.51
C LYS A 173 -5.49 9.80 -0.40
N ARG A 174 -5.88 9.05 -1.43
CA ARG A 174 -6.92 9.47 -2.38
C ARG A 174 -8.25 9.69 -1.65
N GLY A 175 -8.93 10.80 -1.94
CA GLY A 175 -10.22 11.14 -1.34
C GLY A 175 -10.12 11.83 0.02
N SER A 176 -8.90 12.12 0.51
CA SER A 176 -8.67 12.88 1.75
C SER A 176 -8.58 14.39 1.52
N GLU A 177 -8.69 14.85 0.26
CA GLU A 177 -8.47 16.24 -0.11
C GLU A 177 -9.59 17.15 0.40
N VAL A 178 -9.25 18.06 1.32
CA VAL A 178 -10.15 19.08 1.84
C VAL A 178 -9.60 20.46 1.50
N LYS A 179 -10.33 21.22 0.66
CA LYS A 179 -9.96 22.60 0.35
C LYS A 179 -10.02 23.43 1.64
N SER A 180 -8.88 23.97 2.04
CA SER A 180 -8.74 24.80 3.24
C SER A 180 -8.87 26.28 2.89
N THR A 181 -8.10 26.74 1.90
CA THR A 181 -8.07 28.14 1.48
C THR A 181 -7.70 28.27 0.00
N SER A 182 -7.64 29.49 -0.51
CA SER A 182 -7.07 29.81 -1.82
C SER A 182 -5.97 30.85 -1.63
N CYS A 183 -4.84 30.60 -2.29
CA CYS A 183 -3.66 31.46 -2.29
C CYS A 183 -3.58 32.22 -3.62
N VAL A 184 -3.13 33.47 -3.57
CA VAL A 184 -2.85 34.24 -4.78
C VAL A 184 -1.36 34.17 -5.04
N ASP A 185 -1.02 33.69 -6.23
CA ASP A 185 0.36 33.60 -6.71
C ASP A 185 0.53 34.48 -7.96
N ASP A 186 1.77 34.85 -8.26
CA ASP A 186 2.15 35.60 -9.46
C ASP A 186 2.92 34.66 -10.40
N ASP A 187 2.28 34.28 -11.50
CA ASP A 187 2.89 33.42 -12.52
C ASP A 187 3.13 34.27 -13.76
N ASP A 188 4.40 34.63 -14.01
CA ASP A 188 4.82 35.48 -15.13
C ASP A 188 4.06 36.83 -15.26
N GLY A 189 3.69 37.45 -14.13
CA GLY A 189 2.96 38.71 -14.07
C GLY A 189 1.43 38.57 -14.07
N ASP A 190 0.91 37.34 -14.19
CA ASP A 190 -0.51 37.05 -14.04
C ASP A 190 -0.82 36.61 -12.60
N ARG A 191 -1.81 37.28 -11.99
CA ARG A 191 -2.32 36.89 -10.67
C ARG A 191 -3.20 35.65 -10.81
N VAL A 192 -2.70 34.51 -10.37
CA VAL A 192 -3.43 33.25 -10.38
C VAL A 192 -3.93 32.91 -8.98
N THR A 193 -5.14 32.33 -8.91
CA THR A 193 -5.67 31.79 -7.66
C THR A 193 -5.45 30.29 -7.63
N VAL A 194 -4.75 29.83 -6.60
CA VAL A 194 -4.38 28.44 -6.38
C VAL A 194 -5.13 27.92 -5.15
N ASP A 195 -5.83 26.80 -5.28
CA ASP A 195 -6.57 26.21 -4.18
C ASP A 195 -5.66 25.33 -3.32
N TYR A 196 -5.64 25.61 -2.01
CA TYR A 196 -4.81 24.93 -1.03
C TYR A 196 -5.59 23.88 -0.24
N TYR A 197 -5.19 22.62 -0.40
CA TYR A 197 -5.85 21.47 0.19
C TYR A 197 -5.06 20.89 1.37
N SER A 198 -5.76 20.62 2.47
CA SER A 198 -5.33 19.65 3.47
C SER A 198 -5.54 18.25 2.93
N VAL A 199 -4.65 17.32 3.28
CA VAL A 199 -4.68 15.93 2.84
C VAL A 199 -4.22 15.00 3.96
N GLU A 200 -4.50 13.71 3.85
CA GLU A 200 -3.85 12.67 4.64
C GLU A 200 -2.79 11.96 3.79
N TYR A 201 -1.71 11.52 4.41
CA TYR A 201 -0.68 10.70 3.78
C TYR A 201 -0.67 9.31 4.40
N GLU A 202 -0.73 8.28 3.56
CA GLU A 202 -0.53 6.89 3.97
C GLU A 202 0.96 6.60 4.05
N VAL A 203 1.40 6.06 5.19
CA VAL A 203 2.80 5.73 5.44
C VAL A 203 3.03 4.25 5.21
N THR A 204 4.04 3.91 4.41
CA THR A 204 4.51 2.54 4.21
C THR A 204 6.00 2.45 4.51
N PHE A 205 6.39 1.56 5.42
CA PHE A 205 7.78 1.27 5.71
C PHE A 205 8.31 0.17 4.80
N ARG A 206 9.48 0.40 4.21
CA ARG A 206 10.17 -0.53 3.31
C ARG A 206 11.60 -0.75 3.75
N GLU A 207 12.10 -1.96 3.52
CA GLU A 207 13.52 -2.27 3.67
C GLU A 207 14.31 -1.60 2.55
N ALA A 208 15.32 -0.80 2.89
CA ALA A 208 16.06 -0.04 1.89
C ALA A 208 16.82 -0.96 0.91
N LYS A 209 17.43 -2.03 1.44
CA LYS A 209 18.29 -2.92 0.65
C LYS A 209 17.55 -3.82 -0.32
N THR A 210 16.32 -4.21 0.04
CA THR A 210 15.54 -5.21 -0.71
C THR A 210 14.36 -4.61 -1.46
N GLY A 211 13.88 -3.43 -1.04
CA GLY A 211 12.66 -2.80 -1.53
C GLY A 211 11.37 -3.35 -0.91
N ASN A 212 11.49 -4.39 -0.07
CA ASN A 212 10.35 -5.11 0.49
C ASN A 212 9.54 -4.26 1.45
N VAL A 213 8.22 -4.39 1.39
CA VAL A 213 7.31 -3.77 2.36
C VAL A 213 7.45 -4.46 3.71
N ILE A 214 7.72 -3.68 4.76
CA ILE A 214 7.80 -4.15 6.14
C ILE A 214 6.41 -4.12 6.77
N LYS A 215 5.78 -2.94 6.80
CA LYS A 215 4.44 -2.69 7.36
C LYS A 215 3.91 -1.32 6.98
N SER A 216 2.60 -1.12 7.14
CA SER A 216 2.01 0.22 7.15
C SER A 216 2.31 0.95 8.47
N GLY A 217 2.55 2.25 8.37
CA GLY A 217 2.68 3.19 9.49
C GLY A 217 1.39 3.94 9.83
N GLY A 218 0.27 3.62 9.17
CA GLY A 218 -0.98 4.36 9.31
C GLY A 218 -0.99 5.63 8.46
N THR A 219 -1.66 6.67 8.96
CA THR A 219 -1.83 7.94 8.24
C THR A 219 -1.30 9.12 9.05
N VAL A 220 -0.65 10.06 8.38
CA VAL A 220 -0.26 11.36 8.95
C VAL A 220 -1.00 12.50 8.25
N PRO A 221 -1.41 13.55 8.97
CA PRO A 221 -2.08 14.70 8.36
C PRO A 221 -1.09 15.58 7.61
N GLY A 222 -1.55 16.27 6.58
CA GLY A 222 -0.92 17.45 5.99
C GLY A 222 -1.91 18.59 6.05
N THR A 223 -1.63 19.60 6.89
CA THR A 223 -2.60 20.67 7.18
C THR A 223 -2.28 21.92 6.36
N ALA A 224 -3.23 22.34 5.53
CA ALA A 224 -3.14 23.59 4.80
C ALA A 224 -3.47 24.77 5.73
N GLY A 225 -2.42 25.43 6.23
CA GLY A 225 -2.50 26.63 7.06
C GLY A 225 -2.42 27.91 6.25
N SER A 226 -1.39 28.73 6.50
CA SER A 226 -1.12 29.94 5.73
C SER A 226 -0.52 29.62 4.36
N CYS A 227 -0.79 30.48 3.37
CA CYS A 227 -0.18 30.37 2.05
C CYS A 227 1.35 30.39 2.14
N PRO A 228 2.05 29.42 1.55
CA PRO A 228 3.50 29.38 1.58
C PRO A 228 4.07 30.54 0.76
N PHE A 229 5.30 30.94 1.08
CA PHE A 229 6.02 31.99 0.34
C PHE A 229 6.35 31.56 -1.09
N ILE A 230 6.63 30.27 -1.29
CA ILE A 230 6.81 29.64 -2.60
C ILE A 230 5.73 28.56 -2.70
N ALA A 231 4.79 28.75 -3.62
CA ALA A 231 3.77 27.75 -3.90
C ALA A 231 4.21 26.86 -5.06
N THR A 232 4.24 25.56 -4.84
CA THR A 232 4.30 24.58 -5.95
C THR A 232 2.92 23.99 -6.11
N TYR A 233 2.38 24.10 -7.32
CA TYR A 233 1.01 23.71 -7.63
C TYR A 233 0.91 23.11 -9.02
N ASP A 234 -0.11 22.28 -9.22
CA ASP A 234 -0.40 21.70 -10.52
C ASP A 234 -0.98 22.77 -11.45
N ARG A 235 -0.27 23.13 -12.51
CA ARG A 235 -0.67 24.22 -13.43
C ARG A 235 -2.01 23.95 -14.14
N GLY A 236 -2.36 22.68 -14.37
CA GLY A 236 -3.61 22.30 -15.03
C GLY A 236 -4.85 22.51 -14.17
N SER A 237 -4.78 22.09 -12.90
CA SER A 237 -5.89 22.11 -11.94
C SER A 237 -5.85 23.28 -10.96
N ARG A 238 -4.73 24.02 -10.89
CA ARG A 238 -4.44 25.08 -9.92
C ARG A 238 -4.61 24.61 -8.47
N LYS A 239 -4.20 23.37 -8.20
CA LYS A 239 -4.26 22.78 -6.87
C LYS A 239 -2.87 22.66 -6.26
N MET A 240 -2.77 23.04 -4.99
CA MET A 240 -1.62 22.78 -4.14
C MET A 240 -2.06 21.94 -2.94
N TYR A 241 -1.18 21.08 -2.46
CA TYR A 241 -1.44 20.18 -1.33
C TYR A 241 -0.50 20.50 -0.18
N ALA A 242 -0.99 20.43 1.04
CA ALA A 242 -0.17 20.61 2.23
C ALA A 242 0.85 19.48 2.35
N ARG A 243 2.08 19.83 2.71
CA ARG A 243 3.12 18.86 3.08
C ARG A 243 2.67 18.07 4.31
N PRO A 244 3.18 16.85 4.52
CA PRO A 244 2.94 16.11 5.75
C PRO A 244 3.40 16.92 6.97
N ASP A 245 2.66 16.80 8.06
CA ASP A 245 3.02 17.36 9.36
C ASP A 245 4.29 16.67 9.88
N GLU A 246 5.37 17.44 10.00
CA GLU A 246 6.70 16.91 10.33
C GLU A 246 6.71 16.23 11.71
N ASP A 247 6.02 16.80 12.70
CA ASP A 247 5.95 16.26 14.06
C ASP A 247 5.20 14.93 14.08
N ALA A 248 4.08 14.83 13.35
CA ALA A 248 3.33 13.58 13.20
C ALA A 248 4.15 12.50 12.47
N VAL A 249 4.95 12.88 11.47
CA VAL A 249 5.88 11.97 10.82
C VAL A 249 6.94 11.50 11.80
N GLN A 250 7.61 12.39 12.52
CA GLN A 250 8.64 12.02 13.50
C GLN A 250 8.08 11.10 14.59
N ALA A 251 6.87 11.34 15.08
CA ALA A 251 6.19 10.45 16.01
C ALA A 251 5.97 9.04 15.42
N THR A 252 5.58 8.97 14.14
CA THR A 252 5.38 7.70 13.42
C THR A 252 6.70 6.96 13.21
N LEU A 253 7.79 7.65 12.88
CA LEU A 253 9.13 7.07 12.74
C LEU A 253 9.66 6.57 14.09
N GLY A 254 9.48 7.34 15.16
CA GLY A 254 9.86 6.95 16.51
C GLY A 254 9.11 5.70 16.99
N ALA A 255 7.79 5.64 16.77
CA ALA A 255 6.98 4.47 17.07
C ALA A 255 7.39 3.22 16.26
N PHE A 256 7.91 3.41 15.04
CA PHE A 256 8.49 2.31 14.26
C PHE A 256 9.81 1.82 14.87
N ALA A 257 10.71 2.73 15.22
CA ALA A 257 12.06 2.41 15.66
C ALA A 257 12.11 1.73 17.05
N GLY A 258 11.13 2.02 17.91
CA GLY A 258 10.94 1.40 19.22
C GLY A 258 11.71 2.09 20.32
#